data_AF-A0A6H1N589-F1
#
_entry.id   AF-A0A6H1N589-F1
#
_cell.length_a   1.000
_cell.length_b   1.000
_cell.length_c   1.000
_cell.angle_alpha   90.00
_cell.angle_beta   90.00
_cell.angle_gamma   90.00
#
_symmetry.space_group_name_H-M   'P 1'
#
loop_
_entity.id
_entity.type
_entity.pdbx_description
1 polymer ?
#
loop_
_entity_poly.entity_id
_entity_poly.type
_entity_poly.pdbx_seq_one_letter_code
_entity_poly.pdbx_strand_id
1 'polypeptide(L)'
;MTHRTSRIQSTAARANAPAAPARSESDPLAETSPLPGAAALRRALGEDGYQLLGHQRQERGTALGELADLVWNTAREADRLHGKLRRHAAHVRDRLDNTLNPGLDPAFVPVTGLLQDTGHTTDLHAARFAQQMNQLGLVVESYQATVRRPGG
;
A
#
# COMPACT_ATOMS: atom_id res chain seq x y z
N MET A 1 60.74 24.94 -44.85
CA MET A 1 60.56 25.68 -43.58
C MET A 1 59.14 26.19 -43.51
N THR A 2 58.31 25.62 -42.65
CA THR A 2 57.22 26.29 -41.90
C THR A 2 56.65 25.27 -40.91
N HIS A 3 56.97 25.49 -39.64
CA HIS A 3 56.45 24.71 -38.52
C HIS A 3 54.98 25.08 -38.27
N ARG A 4 54.13 24.09 -38.01
CA ARG A 4 52.83 24.32 -37.37
C ARG A 4 52.70 23.40 -36.16
N THR A 5 53.20 23.90 -35.04
CA THR A 5 52.81 23.46 -33.71
C THR A 5 51.37 23.87 -33.44
N SER A 6 50.52 22.93 -33.02
CA SER A 6 49.39 23.24 -32.14
C SER A 6 49.25 22.11 -31.11
N ARG A 7 49.36 22.51 -29.85
CA ARG A 7 49.21 21.71 -28.63
C ARG A 7 48.08 22.36 -27.84
N ILE A 8 46.96 21.67 -27.64
CA ILE A 8 45.99 21.85 -26.54
C ILE A 8 45.36 20.45 -26.34
N GLN A 9 45.84 19.65 -25.37
CA GLN A 9 45.35 19.48 -23.99
C GLN A 9 43.99 18.77 -23.86
N SER A 10 44.03 17.64 -23.14
CA SER A 10 43.03 16.96 -22.28
C SER A 10 41.55 17.32 -22.46
N THR A 11 40.62 16.37 -22.50
CA THR A 11 40.24 15.53 -21.36
C THR A 11 39.39 14.32 -21.78
N ALA A 12 39.54 13.22 -21.05
CA ALA A 12 38.62 12.09 -21.09
C ALA A 12 37.25 12.46 -20.49
N ALA A 13 36.16 12.08 -21.18
CA ALA A 13 34.83 11.85 -20.62
C ALA A 13 34.09 10.90 -21.58
N ARG A 14 34.08 9.59 -21.34
CA ARG A 14 33.20 8.87 -20.41
C ARG A 14 31.73 8.93 -20.87
N ALA A 15 31.26 7.74 -21.28
CA ALA A 15 29.88 7.27 -21.21
C ALA A 15 28.84 7.87 -22.16
N ASN A 16 28.83 7.35 -23.40
CA ASN A 16 27.55 7.07 -24.08
C ASN A 16 26.97 5.80 -23.45
N ALA A 17 26.34 5.94 -22.28
CA ALA A 17 25.42 4.95 -21.75
C ALA A 17 24.00 5.51 -21.94
N PRO A 18 23.04 4.74 -22.48
CA PRO A 18 21.64 5.14 -22.45
C PRO A 18 21.25 5.37 -20.99
N ALA A 19 20.61 6.50 -20.70
CA ALA A 19 20.06 6.77 -19.38
C ALA A 19 19.16 5.59 -18.99
N ALA A 20 19.55 4.88 -17.92
CA ALA A 20 18.70 3.88 -17.31
C ALA A 20 17.36 4.54 -16.97
N PRO A 21 16.21 3.88 -17.22
CA PRO A 21 14.94 4.44 -16.81
C PRO A 21 14.99 4.66 -15.31
N ALA A 22 14.65 5.90 -14.91
CA ALA A 22 14.54 6.30 -13.52
C ALA A 22 13.73 5.23 -12.79
N ARG A 23 14.35 4.62 -11.78
CA ARG A 23 13.68 3.72 -10.84
C ARG A 23 12.41 4.44 -10.42
N SER A 24 11.25 3.82 -10.65
CA SER A 24 9.97 4.36 -10.23
C SER A 24 10.02 4.64 -8.73
N GLU A 25 10.25 5.90 -8.40
CA GLU A 25 10.03 6.43 -7.07
C GLU A 25 8.59 6.10 -6.72
N SER A 26 8.45 5.37 -5.63
CA SER A 26 7.18 5.11 -4.95
C SER A 26 6.33 6.37 -4.99
N ASP A 27 5.12 6.26 -5.55
CA ASP A 27 4.20 7.39 -5.70
C ASP A 27 4.05 8.17 -4.37
N PRO A 28 4.53 9.42 -4.27
CA PRO A 28 4.49 10.19 -3.02
C PRO A 28 3.06 10.50 -2.57
N LEU A 29 2.07 10.40 -3.47
CA LEU A 29 0.65 10.53 -3.13
C LEU A 29 0.11 9.32 -2.36
N ALA A 30 0.78 8.17 -2.45
CA ALA A 30 0.36 6.96 -1.78
C ALA A 30 0.82 6.88 -0.30
N GLU A 31 1.67 7.81 0.15
CA GLU A 31 2.08 7.94 1.56
C GLU A 31 1.19 8.91 2.36
N THR A 32 0.48 9.81 1.68
CA THR A 32 -0.32 10.88 2.32
C THR A 32 -1.80 10.54 2.45
N SER A 33 -2.30 9.52 1.73
CA SER A 33 -3.70 9.10 1.85
C SER A 33 -3.92 8.29 3.14
N PRO A 34 -4.95 8.60 3.94
CA PRO A 34 -5.25 7.83 5.15
C PRO A 34 -5.53 6.37 4.81
N LEU A 35 -5.01 5.45 5.63
CA LEU A 35 -5.19 4.02 5.43
C LEU A 35 -6.69 3.66 5.39
N PRO A 36 -7.11 2.67 4.58
CA PRO A 36 -8.53 2.48 4.25
C PRO A 36 -9.46 2.25 5.45
N GLY A 37 -9.02 1.49 6.45
CA GLY A 37 -9.76 1.24 7.67
C GLY A 37 -9.90 2.51 8.51
N ALA A 38 -8.80 3.22 8.76
CA ALA A 38 -8.83 4.51 9.47
C ALA A 38 -9.69 5.56 8.72
N ALA A 39 -9.57 5.61 7.38
CA ALA A 39 -10.38 6.49 6.53
C ALA A 39 -11.87 6.14 6.60
N ALA A 40 -12.21 4.85 6.64
CA ALA A 40 -13.59 4.38 6.77
C ALA A 40 -14.18 4.78 8.13
N LEU A 41 -13.42 4.65 9.22
CA LEU A 41 -13.88 5.10 10.55
C LEU A 41 -14.15 6.60 10.59
N ARG A 42 -13.22 7.42 10.10
CA ARG A 42 -13.40 8.89 10.03
C ARG A 42 -14.61 9.27 9.19
N ARG A 43 -14.81 8.60 8.04
CA ARG A 43 -15.97 8.84 7.18
C ARG A 43 -17.28 8.49 7.87
N ALA A 44 -17.33 7.36 8.59
CA ALA A 44 -18.55 6.89 9.22
C ALA A 44 -18.90 7.65 10.50
N LEU A 45 -17.90 7.97 11.33
CA LEU A 45 -18.09 8.54 12.66
C LEU A 45 -17.92 10.06 12.71
N GLY A 46 -17.31 10.66 11.68
CA GLY A 46 -16.76 12.01 11.78
C GLY A 46 -15.48 12.04 12.64
N GLU A 47 -14.77 13.17 12.65
CA GLU A 47 -13.49 13.26 13.37
C GLU A 47 -13.69 13.22 14.90
N ASP A 48 -14.73 13.88 15.40
CA ASP A 48 -15.08 13.85 16.83
C ASP A 48 -15.46 12.43 17.28
N GLY A 49 -16.25 11.72 16.47
CA GLY A 49 -16.62 10.33 16.75
C GLY A 49 -15.43 9.38 16.67
N TYR A 50 -14.48 9.63 15.76
CA TYR A 50 -13.22 8.88 15.69
C TYR A 50 -12.34 9.11 16.94
N GLN A 51 -12.26 10.35 17.43
CA GLN A 51 -11.56 10.64 18.69
C GLN A 51 -12.25 10.00 19.89
N LEU A 52 -13.58 10.12 19.98
CA LEU A 52 -14.38 9.51 21.03
C LEU A 52 -14.22 7.98 21.06
N LEU A 53 -14.25 7.33 19.90
CA LEU A 53 -13.96 5.90 19.76
C LEU A 53 -12.59 5.55 20.37
N GLY A 54 -11.59 6.40 20.11
CA GLY A 54 -10.24 6.28 20.67
C GLY A 54 -10.18 6.38 22.20
N HIS A 55 -11.07 7.17 22.80
CA HIS A 55 -11.22 7.25 24.26
C HIS A 55 -11.99 6.05 24.82
N GLN A 56 -13.14 5.70 24.24
CA GLN A 56 -14.02 4.64 24.74
C GLN A 56 -13.39 3.26 24.75
N ARG A 57 -12.49 2.93 23.80
CA ARG A 57 -11.73 1.67 23.81
C ARG A 57 -10.85 1.49 25.06
N GLN A 58 -10.60 2.55 25.83
CA GLN A 58 -9.86 2.47 27.09
C GLN A 58 -10.75 2.08 28.27
N GLU A 59 -12.08 2.15 28.12
CA GLU A 59 -13.08 1.76 29.13
C GLU A 59 -13.28 0.24 29.13
N ARG A 60 -12.20 -0.50 29.39
CA ARG A 60 -12.18 -1.98 29.38
C ARG A 60 -13.19 -2.57 30.35
N GLY A 61 -13.79 -3.70 29.98
CA GLY A 61 -14.79 -4.39 30.81
C GLY A 61 -16.19 -3.80 30.74
N THR A 62 -16.40 -2.75 29.93
CA THR A 62 -17.74 -2.26 29.58
C THR A 62 -18.14 -2.78 28.20
N ALA A 63 -19.43 -3.04 27.98
CA ALA A 63 -19.91 -3.50 26.67
C ALA A 63 -19.58 -2.49 25.54
N LEU A 64 -19.65 -1.20 25.84
CA LEU A 64 -19.31 -0.13 24.90
C LEU A 64 -17.80 -0.08 24.61
N GLY A 65 -16.95 -0.23 25.63
CA GLY A 65 -15.50 -0.25 25.47
C GLY A 65 -15.01 -1.46 24.69
N GLU A 66 -15.55 -2.66 24.94
CA GLU A 66 -15.24 -3.87 24.16
C GLU A 66 -15.68 -3.72 22.69
N LEU A 67 -16.86 -3.12 22.45
CA LEU A 67 -17.33 -2.83 21.10
C LEU A 67 -16.45 -1.80 20.39
N ALA A 68 -16.03 -0.75 21.10
CA ALA A 68 -15.11 0.26 20.58
C ALA A 68 -13.74 -0.34 20.22
N ASP A 69 -13.20 -1.23 21.05
CA ASP A 69 -11.93 -1.92 20.76
C ASP A 69 -12.07 -2.89 19.57
N LEU A 70 -13.20 -3.60 19.46
CA LEU A 70 -13.50 -4.43 18.29
C LEU A 70 -13.51 -3.61 16.99
N VAL A 71 -14.22 -2.48 16.96
CA VAL A 71 -14.26 -1.58 15.80
C VAL A 71 -12.85 -1.11 15.44
N TRP A 72 -12.07 -0.68 16.44
CA TRP A 72 -10.70 -0.21 16.24
C TRP A 72 -9.78 -1.29 15.68
N ASN A 73 -9.82 -2.50 16.24
CA ASN A 73 -9.00 -3.62 15.82
C ASN A 73 -9.39 -4.11 14.41
N THR A 74 -10.68 -4.08 14.09
CA THR A 74 -11.19 -4.43 12.76
C THR A 74 -10.68 -3.48 11.69
N ALA A 75 -10.67 -2.16 11.98
CA ALA A 75 -10.09 -1.15 11.10
C ALA A 75 -8.58 -1.32 10.94
N ARG A 76 -7.87 -1.56 12.03
CA ARG A 76 -6.42 -1.79 12.02
C ARG A 76 -6.02 -3.04 11.22
N GLU A 77 -6.79 -4.11 11.29
CA GLU A 77 -6.52 -5.31 10.48
C GLU A 77 -6.84 -5.04 9.00
N ALA A 78 -7.86 -4.23 8.67
CA ALA A 78 -8.10 -3.80 7.29
C ALA A 78 -6.89 -3.03 6.74
N ASP A 79 -6.33 -2.11 7.53
CA ASP A 79 -5.12 -1.35 7.18
C ASP A 79 -3.91 -2.27 6.99
N ARG A 80 -3.75 -3.27 7.86
CA ARG A 80 -2.68 -4.27 7.75
C ARG A 80 -2.81 -5.11 6.48
N LEU A 81 -4.01 -5.57 6.15
CA LEU A 81 -4.29 -6.35 4.95
C LEU A 81 -4.07 -5.52 3.68
N HIS A 82 -4.51 -4.27 3.67
CA HIS A 82 -4.21 -3.33 2.60
C HIS A 82 -2.70 -3.15 2.40
N GLY A 83 -1.95 -2.98 3.49
CA GLY A 83 -0.49 -2.90 3.44
C GLY A 83 0.17 -4.17 2.88
N LYS A 84 -0.36 -5.36 3.20
CA LYS A 84 0.11 -6.64 2.62
C LYS A 84 -0.15 -6.68 1.12
N LEU A 85 -1.36 -6.32 0.69
CA LEU A 85 -1.72 -6.27 -0.74
C LEU A 85 -0.81 -5.29 -1.50
N ARG A 86 -0.57 -4.09 -0.97
CA ARG A 86 0.32 -3.09 -1.59
C ARG A 86 1.76 -3.59 -1.71
N ARG A 87 2.32 -4.17 -0.65
CA ARG A 87 3.67 -4.73 -0.69
C ARG A 87 3.78 -5.88 -1.69
N HIS A 88 2.76 -6.74 -1.76
CA HIS A 88 2.73 -7.81 -2.74
C HIS A 88 2.66 -7.26 -4.17
N ALA A 89 1.76 -6.32 -4.45
CA ALA A 89 1.67 -5.67 -5.77
C ALA A 89 2.98 -4.98 -6.18
N ALA A 90 3.67 -4.33 -5.25
CA ALA A 90 4.98 -3.74 -5.50
C ALA A 90 6.03 -4.81 -5.82
N HIS A 91 6.10 -5.89 -5.05
CA HIS A 91 7.00 -7.01 -5.31
C HIS A 91 6.76 -7.66 -6.68
N VAL A 92 5.49 -7.79 -7.06
CA VAL A 92 5.07 -8.32 -8.36
C VAL A 92 5.53 -7.42 -9.50
N ARG A 93 5.30 -6.10 -9.37
CA ARG A 93 5.77 -5.11 -10.34
C ARG A 93 7.29 -5.19 -10.50
N ASP A 94 8.04 -5.20 -9.40
CA ASP A 94 9.50 -5.29 -9.45
C ASP A 94 9.96 -6.59 -10.12
N ARG A 95 9.27 -7.71 -9.87
CA ARG A 95 9.58 -8.99 -10.51
C ARG A 95 9.27 -8.95 -12.01
N LEU A 96 8.16 -8.35 -12.42
CA LEU A 96 7.82 -8.15 -13.83
C LEU A 96 8.82 -7.23 -14.53
N ASP A 97 9.22 -6.13 -13.92
CA ASP A 97 10.22 -5.21 -14.45
C ASP A 97 11.58 -5.90 -14.67
N ASN A 98 12.00 -6.75 -13.73
CA ASN A 98 13.20 -7.57 -13.88
C ASN A 98 13.07 -8.60 -15.00
N THR A 99 11.88 -9.18 -15.16
CA THR A 99 11.59 -10.26 -16.11
C THR A 99 11.46 -9.75 -17.54
N LEU A 100 10.91 -8.54 -17.71
CA LEU A 100 10.73 -7.84 -18.99
C LEU A 100 11.93 -6.95 -19.34
N ASN A 101 13.02 -7.02 -18.57
CA ASN A 101 14.20 -6.21 -18.80
C ASN A 101 14.79 -6.52 -20.19
N PRO A 102 14.87 -5.53 -21.10
CA PRO A 102 15.30 -5.72 -22.50
C PRO A 102 16.75 -6.20 -22.66
N GLY A 103 17.54 -6.26 -21.58
CA GLY A 103 18.87 -6.88 -21.55
C GLY A 103 18.88 -8.40 -21.34
N LEU A 104 17.72 -9.03 -21.10
CA LEU A 104 17.58 -10.48 -20.96
C LEU A 104 17.11 -11.10 -22.28
N ASP A 105 17.64 -12.27 -22.63
CA ASP A 105 17.23 -13.02 -23.83
C ASP A 105 15.76 -13.46 -23.68
N PRO A 106 14.83 -12.95 -24.52
CA PRO A 106 13.41 -13.26 -24.44
C PRO A 106 13.08 -14.75 -24.63
N ALA A 107 14.02 -15.56 -25.13
CA ALA A 107 13.85 -17.00 -25.28
C ALA A 107 13.86 -17.79 -23.96
N PHE A 108 14.30 -17.19 -22.83
CA PHE A 108 14.57 -17.93 -21.59
C PHE A 108 13.62 -17.63 -20.42
N VAL A 109 12.56 -16.87 -20.64
CA VAL A 109 11.66 -16.47 -19.56
C VAL A 109 10.29 -17.17 -19.68
N PRO A 110 10.01 -18.19 -18.87
CA PRO A 110 8.66 -18.75 -18.76
C PRO A 110 7.74 -17.77 -18.00
N VAL A 111 7.21 -16.77 -18.71
CA VAL A 111 6.31 -15.73 -18.18
C VAL A 111 4.96 -16.31 -17.72
N THR A 112 4.53 -17.42 -18.31
CA THR A 112 3.19 -18.02 -18.07
C THR A 112 3.00 -18.54 -16.64
N GLY A 113 3.99 -19.24 -16.07
CA GLY A 113 3.91 -19.73 -14.68
C GLY A 113 4.04 -18.62 -13.64
N LEU A 114 4.82 -17.59 -13.96
CA LEU A 114 5.02 -16.42 -13.10
C LEU A 114 3.72 -15.63 -12.88
N LEU A 115 2.99 -15.34 -13.97
CA LEU A 115 1.76 -14.55 -13.92
C LEU A 115 0.61 -15.28 -13.21
N GLN A 116 0.52 -16.61 -13.37
CA GLN A 116 -0.54 -17.41 -12.74
C GLN A 116 -0.40 -17.47 -11.20
N ASP A 117 0.79 -17.79 -10.69
CA ASP A 117 1.03 -17.87 -9.24
C ASP A 117 0.83 -16.50 -8.56
N THR A 118 1.34 -15.46 -9.22
CA THR A 118 1.22 -14.07 -8.79
C THR A 118 -0.23 -13.56 -8.77
N GLY A 119 -1.03 -13.92 -9.78
CA GLY A 119 -2.44 -13.58 -9.84
C GLY A 119 -3.22 -14.20 -8.68
N HIS A 120 -3.00 -15.48 -8.41
CA HIS A 120 -3.70 -16.19 -7.33
C HIS A 120 -3.43 -15.58 -5.94
N THR A 121 -2.18 -15.25 -5.64
CA THR A 121 -1.82 -14.63 -4.34
C THR A 121 -2.35 -13.20 -4.21
N THR A 122 -2.39 -12.45 -5.31
CA THR A 122 -2.98 -11.11 -5.35
C THR A 122 -4.48 -11.17 -5.07
N ASP A 123 -5.20 -12.07 -5.73
CA ASP A 123 -6.64 -12.27 -5.55
C ASP A 123 -6.98 -12.68 -4.11
N LEU A 124 -6.19 -13.59 -3.53
CA LEU A 124 -6.35 -13.99 -2.13
C LEU A 124 -6.19 -12.79 -1.16
N HIS A 125 -5.19 -11.93 -1.39
CA HIS A 125 -4.99 -10.74 -0.57
C HIS A 125 -6.11 -9.72 -0.76
N ALA A 126 -6.58 -9.52 -1.99
CA ALA A 126 -7.71 -8.64 -2.29
C ALA A 126 -9.01 -9.14 -1.64
N ALA A 127 -9.31 -10.44 -1.74
CA ALA A 127 -10.48 -11.04 -1.14
C ALA A 127 -10.50 -10.90 0.39
N ARG A 128 -9.37 -11.17 1.06
CA ARG A 128 -9.23 -10.99 2.52
C ARG A 128 -9.44 -9.53 2.92
N PHE A 129 -8.86 -8.59 2.17
CA PHE A 129 -9.06 -7.17 2.42
C PHE A 129 -10.52 -6.75 2.25
N ALA A 130 -11.18 -7.17 1.16
CA ALA A 130 -12.59 -6.88 0.93
C ALA A 130 -13.49 -7.46 2.02
N GLN A 131 -13.25 -8.71 2.44
CA GLN A 131 -13.97 -9.33 3.54
C GLN A 131 -13.81 -8.53 4.85
N GLN A 132 -12.60 -8.09 5.16
CA GLN A 132 -12.33 -7.30 6.36
C GLN A 132 -13.03 -5.93 6.31
N MET A 133 -13.06 -5.28 5.14
CA MET A 133 -13.79 -4.01 4.96
C MET A 133 -15.30 -4.17 5.13
N ASN A 134 -15.87 -5.29 4.66
CA ASN A 134 -17.28 -5.60 4.89
C ASN A 134 -17.57 -5.82 6.38
N GLN A 135 -16.70 -6.56 7.07
CA GLN A 135 -16.80 -6.74 8.52
C GLN A 135 -16.69 -5.42 9.28
N LEU A 136 -15.81 -4.51 8.84
CA LEU A 136 -15.67 -3.18 9.41
C LEU A 136 -16.98 -2.38 9.33
N GLY A 137 -17.67 -2.43 8.19
CA GLY A 137 -18.98 -1.78 8.03
C GLY A 137 -19.99 -2.26 9.09
N LEU A 138 -20.14 -3.59 9.24
CA LEU A 138 -21.09 -4.18 10.18
C LEU A 138 -20.82 -3.81 11.64
N VAL A 139 -19.55 -3.81 12.06
CA VAL A 139 -19.21 -3.47 13.46
C VAL A 139 -19.36 -1.97 13.73
N VAL A 140 -19.08 -1.12 12.74
CA VAL A 140 -19.31 0.33 12.85
C VAL A 140 -20.80 0.65 12.96
N GLU A 141 -21.65 0.00 12.16
CA GLU A 141 -23.11 0.14 12.26
C GLU A 141 -23.61 -0.27 13.65
N SER A 142 -23.11 -1.39 14.17
CA SER A 142 -23.45 -1.89 15.51
C SER A 142 -23.01 -0.93 16.61
N TYR A 143 -21.82 -0.34 16.48
CA TYR A 143 -21.32 0.68 17.40
C TYR A 143 -22.17 1.96 17.36
N GLN A 144 -22.49 2.47 16.17
CA GLN A 144 -23.34 3.65 16.03
C GLN A 144 -24.74 3.42 16.59
N ALA A 145 -25.32 2.24 16.40
CA ALA A 145 -26.62 1.90 16.97
C ALA A 145 -26.59 1.90 18.52
N THR A 146 -25.49 1.41 19.10
CA THR A 146 -25.28 1.40 20.56
C THR A 146 -25.10 2.82 21.12
N VAL A 147 -24.26 3.64 20.48
CA VAL A 147 -23.99 5.03 20.92
C VAL A 147 -25.22 5.92 20.80
N ARG A 148 -26.09 5.69 19.80
CA ARG A 148 -27.32 6.47 19.60
C ARG A 148 -28.46 6.08 20.52
N ARG A 149 -28.37 4.98 21.27
CA ARG A 149 -29.42 4.60 22.23
C ARG A 149 -29.39 5.53 23.45
N PRO A 150 -30.46 6.28 23.73
CA PRO A 150 -30.56 7.00 24.99
C PRO A 150 -30.85 6.00 26.12
N GLY A 151 -29.92 5.85 27.07
CA GLY A 151 -30.17 5.19 28.37
C GLY A 151 -29.48 3.84 28.60
N GLY A 152 -28.15 3.81 28.59
CA GLY A 152 -27.35 2.78 29.28
C GLY A 152 -26.74 3.36 30.53
#